data_AF-A0A4Y2B776-F1
#
_entry.id   AF-A0A4Y2B776-F1
#
_cell.length_a   1.000
_cell.length_b   1.000
_cell.length_c   1.000
_cell.angle_alpha   90.00
_cell.angle_beta   90.00
_cell.angle_gamma   90.00
#
_symmetry.space_group_name_H-M   'P 1'
#
loop_
_entity.id
_entity.type
_entity.pdbx_description
1 polymer ?
#
loop_
_entity_poly.entity_id
_entity_poly.type
_entity_poly.pdbx_seq_one_letter_code
_entity_poly.pdbx_strand_id
1 'polypeptide(L)'
;MKAGSASVPVMAMVRRKPSERLQPTCLRPRHIGPTSGVTVWGAISYDSRSTLVVIPRTLTANLYVSLVIQPVVLPFLNSIQRDVFQQDNARPHIAVLTQHALQSIDMLP
;
A
#
# COMPACT_ATOMS: atom_id res chain seq x y z
N MET A 1 14.61 -2.27 23.29
CA MET A 1 13.57 -2.73 22.34
C MET A 1 12.98 -4.02 22.88
N LYS A 2 11.68 -4.07 23.21
CA LYS A 2 11.00 -5.32 23.62
C LYS A 2 10.22 -5.85 22.41
N ALA A 3 10.53 -7.07 21.98
CA ALA A 3 9.76 -7.77 20.96
C ALA A 3 8.37 -8.07 21.54
N GLY A 4 7.33 -7.53 20.90
CA GLY A 4 5.94 -7.93 21.18
C GLY A 4 5.71 -9.32 20.62
N SER A 5 5.43 -10.29 21.49
CA SER A 5 5.01 -11.63 21.09
C SER A 5 3.71 -11.53 20.27
N ALA A 6 3.75 -11.98 19.02
CA ALA A 6 2.55 -12.12 18.20
C ALA A 6 1.77 -13.34 18.70
N SER A 7 0.69 -13.11 19.45
CA SER A 7 -0.25 -14.17 19.84
C SER A 7 -0.94 -14.71 18.59
N VAL A 8 -0.75 -16.00 18.32
CA VAL A 8 -1.48 -16.75 17.28
C VAL A 8 -2.99 -16.64 17.53
N PRO A 9 -3.84 -16.43 16.50
CA PRO A 9 -5.27 -16.29 16.71
C PRO A 9 -5.89 -17.64 17.07
N VAL A 10 -6.09 -17.88 18.38
CA VAL A 10 -6.92 -19.01 18.85
C VAL A 10 -8.39 -18.66 18.60
N MET A 11 -9.08 -19.46 17.80
CA MET A 11 -10.53 -19.40 17.66
C MET A 11 -11.18 -19.85 18.98
N ALA A 12 -12.00 -19.00 19.59
CA ALA A 12 -12.68 -19.30 20.85
C ALA A 12 -14.20 -19.20 20.64
N MET A 13 -14.93 -20.25 21.04
CA MET A 13 -16.39 -20.24 21.06
C MET A 13 -16.86 -19.47 22.30
N VAL A 14 -17.66 -18.43 22.12
CA VAL A 14 -18.22 -17.62 23.21
C VAL A 14 -19.73 -17.86 23.27
N ARG A 15 -20.24 -18.27 24.44
CA ARG A 15 -21.68 -18.41 24.72
C ARG A 15 -22.09 -17.50 25.87
N ARG A 16 -23.34 -17.03 25.87
CA ARG A 16 -23.87 -16.01 26.80
C ARG A 16 -25.02 -16.57 27.62
N LYS A 17 -25.04 -16.37 28.95
CA LYS A 17 -26.24 -16.62 29.77
C LYS A 17 -27.22 -15.45 29.71
N PRO A 18 -28.52 -15.64 29.99
CA PRO A 18 -29.45 -14.52 30.18
C PRO A 18 -28.88 -13.54 31.24
N SER A 19 -28.98 -12.23 31.00
CA SER A 19 -28.43 -11.12 31.81
C SER A 19 -26.90 -10.93 31.84
N GLU A 20 -26.12 -11.78 31.18
CA GLU A 20 -24.66 -11.63 31.10
C GLU A 20 -24.25 -10.87 29.82
N ARG A 21 -23.54 -9.74 29.92
CA ARG A 21 -23.07 -8.96 28.75
C ARG A 21 -21.62 -8.52 28.97
N LEU A 22 -20.80 -8.57 27.90
CA LEU A 22 -19.41 -8.07 27.89
C LEU A 22 -18.46 -8.71 28.91
N GLN A 23 -18.49 -10.05 29.07
CA GLN A 23 -17.53 -10.73 29.94
C GLN A 23 -16.08 -10.41 29.54
N PRO A 24 -15.24 -9.83 30.43
CA PRO A 24 -13.90 -9.37 30.08
C PRO A 24 -13.00 -10.46 29.51
N THR A 25 -13.16 -11.70 29.97
CA THR A 25 -12.41 -12.88 29.48
C THR A 25 -12.75 -13.26 28.03
N CYS A 26 -13.87 -12.77 27.51
CA CYS A 26 -14.32 -12.96 26.13
C CYS A 26 -14.07 -11.73 25.25
N LEU A 27 -13.49 -10.66 25.78
CA LEU A 27 -13.12 -9.47 25.02
C LEU A 27 -11.65 -9.56 24.61
N ARG A 28 -11.37 -9.26 23.33
CA ARG A 28 -10.01 -9.04 22.84
C ARG A 28 -9.85 -7.59 22.42
N PRO A 29 -8.82 -6.88 22.91
CA PRO A 29 -8.49 -5.57 22.37
C PRO A 29 -8.28 -5.68 20.86
N ARG A 30 -9.02 -4.89 20.09
CA ARG A 30 -8.76 -4.66 18.68
C ARG A 30 -8.18 -3.27 18.54
N HIS A 31 -7.18 -3.11 17.69
CA HIS A 31 -6.74 -1.79 17.29
C HIS A 31 -7.83 -1.18 16.38
N ILE A 32 -8.62 -0.24 16.91
CA ILE A 32 -9.71 0.44 16.18
C ILE A 32 -9.29 1.88 15.78
N GLY A 33 -8.19 2.38 16.35
CA GLY A 33 -7.67 3.72 16.06
C GLY A 33 -6.87 3.78 14.74
N PRO A 34 -6.60 4.99 14.22
CA PRO A 34 -5.63 5.16 13.15
C PRO A 34 -4.26 4.69 13.64
N THR A 35 -3.65 3.72 12.96
CA THR A 35 -2.26 3.35 13.23
C THR A 35 -1.39 4.42 12.58
N SER A 36 -0.46 5.00 13.34
CA SER A 36 0.62 5.78 12.74
C SER A 36 1.42 4.85 11.82
N GLY A 37 1.23 5.02 10.52
CA GLY A 37 1.85 4.19 9.49
C GLY A 37 2.58 5.07 8.48
N VAL A 38 3.67 4.54 7.93
CA VAL A 38 4.37 5.16 6.80
C VAL A 38 3.85 4.51 5.53
N THR A 39 3.35 5.31 4.60
CA THR A 39 3.03 4.84 3.25
C THR A 39 4.28 4.98 2.39
N VAL A 40 4.66 3.92 1.68
CA VAL A 40 5.77 3.93 0.73
C VAL A 40 5.32 3.42 -0.63
N TRP A 41 6.02 3.83 -1.68
CA TRP A 41 5.86 3.33 -3.03
C TRP A 41 7.18 2.79 -3.56
N GLY A 42 7.14 1.72 -4.35
CA GLY A 42 8.28 1.18 -5.07
C GLY A 42 7.86 0.24 -6.19
N ALA A 43 8.74 0.06 -7.16
CA ALA A 43 8.61 -0.95 -8.21
C ALA A 43 9.75 -1.97 -8.10
N ILE A 44 9.46 -3.18 -8.57
CA ILE A 44 10.42 -4.28 -8.67
C ILE A 44 10.27 -4.93 -10.06
N SER A 45 11.38 -5.38 -10.62
CA SER A 45 11.42 -6.27 -11.78
C SER A 45 12.09 -7.59 -11.37
N TYR A 46 12.37 -8.48 -12.32
CA TYR A 46 13.02 -9.76 -12.04
C TYR A 46 14.42 -9.62 -11.40
N ASP A 47 15.24 -8.70 -11.93
CA ASP A 47 16.65 -8.50 -11.57
C ASP A 47 16.96 -7.12 -10.97
N SER A 48 15.97 -6.23 -10.88
CA SER A 48 16.15 -4.85 -10.44
C SER A 48 15.01 -4.35 -9.55
N ARG A 49 15.22 -3.19 -8.92
CA ARG A 49 14.23 -2.51 -8.07
C ARG A 49 14.42 -1.00 -8.12
N SER A 50 13.32 -0.27 -8.01
CA SER A 50 13.35 1.17 -7.90
C SER A 50 13.75 1.64 -6.50
N THR A 51 14.09 2.91 -6.37
CA THR A 51 14.14 3.59 -5.07
C THR A 51 12.75 3.58 -4.44
N LEU A 52 12.69 3.40 -3.11
CA LEU A 52 11.45 3.54 -2.34
C LEU A 52 11.16 5.00 -2.07
N VAL A 53 9.92 5.43 -2.33
CA VAL A 53 9.43 6.78 -2.08
C VAL A 53 8.53 6.77 -0.85
N VAL A 54 8.85 7.59 0.15
CA VAL A 54 7.95 7.81 1.29
C VAL A 54 6.87 8.79 0.87
N ILE A 55 5.61 8.39 0.99
CA ILE A 55 4.45 9.23 0.67
C ILE A 55 4.01 9.94 1.97
N PRO A 56 4.12 11.28 2.05
CA PRO A 56 3.94 12.01 3.30
C PRO A 56 2.48 12.13 3.75
N ARG A 57 1.52 11.82 2.87
CA ARG A 57 0.07 11.95 3.10
C ARG A 57 -0.69 11.02 2.16
N THR A 58 -2.02 11.04 2.21
CA THR A 58 -2.85 10.31 1.24
C THR A 58 -2.43 10.60 -0.20
N LEU A 59 -2.15 9.53 -0.95
CA LEU A 59 -1.71 9.61 -2.34
C LEU A 59 -2.84 10.17 -3.21
N THR A 60 -2.58 11.30 -3.85
CA THR A 60 -3.44 11.90 -4.89
C THR A 60 -2.80 11.71 -6.25
N ALA A 61 -3.54 11.88 -7.35
CA ALA A 61 -2.97 11.81 -8.69
C ALA A 61 -1.79 12.79 -8.89
N ASN A 62 -1.90 14.02 -8.36
CA ASN A 62 -0.81 15.00 -8.41
C ASN A 62 0.45 14.53 -7.68
N LEU A 63 0.29 13.98 -6.47
CA LEU A 63 1.42 13.45 -5.70
C LEU A 63 1.99 12.20 -6.35
N TYR A 64 1.14 11.37 -6.95
CA TYR A 64 1.59 10.20 -7.69
C TYR A 64 2.44 10.60 -8.89
N VAL A 65 2.01 11.58 -9.68
CA VAL A 65 2.80 12.03 -10.83
C VAL A 65 4.13 12.66 -10.41
N SER A 66 4.09 13.59 -9.44
CA SER A 66 5.26 14.37 -9.04
C SER A 66 6.28 13.62 -8.18
N LEU A 67 5.83 12.68 -7.34
CA LEU A 67 6.72 11.95 -6.44
C LEU A 67 7.07 10.54 -6.94
N VAL A 68 6.24 9.96 -7.80
CA VAL A 68 6.39 8.56 -8.22
C VAL A 68 6.60 8.44 -9.72
N ILE A 69 5.65 8.90 -10.55
CA ILE A 69 5.72 8.65 -12.00
C ILE A 69 6.96 9.27 -12.61
N GLN A 70 7.08 10.60 -12.54
CA GLN A 70 8.15 11.33 -13.20
C GLN A 70 9.55 11.01 -12.64
N PRO A 71 9.79 11.00 -11.32
CA PRO A 71 11.14 10.80 -10.79
C PRO A 71 11.56 9.33 -10.64
N VAL A 72 10.62 8.37 -10.57
CA VAL A 72 10.94 6.97 -10.25
C VAL A 72 10.50 6.02 -11.35
N VAL A 73 9.22 6.03 -11.74
CA VAL A 73 8.68 5.07 -12.72
C VAL A 73 9.30 5.27 -14.09
N LEU A 74 9.28 6.49 -14.64
CA LEU A 74 9.77 6.75 -16.00
C LEU A 74 11.27 6.41 -16.14
N PRO A 75 12.18 6.83 -15.24
CA PRO A 75 13.59 6.46 -15.34
C PRO A 75 13.82 4.97 -15.11
N PHE A 76 13.11 4.34 -14.16
CA PHE A 76 13.25 2.93 -13.87
C PHE A 76 12.84 2.08 -15.08
N LEU A 77 11.72 2.40 -15.70
CA LEU A 77 11.24 1.70 -16.90
C LEU A 77 12.14 1.94 -18.12
N ASN A 78 12.68 3.14 -18.28
CA ASN A 78 13.69 3.40 -19.32
C ASN A 78 14.99 2.62 -19.11
N SER A 79 15.30 2.26 -17.86
CA SER A 79 16.50 1.48 -17.52
C SER A 79 16.35 -0.03 -17.74
N ILE A 80 15.11 -0.54 -17.84
CA ILE A 80 14.82 -1.95 -18.06
C ILE A 80 14.23 -2.16 -19.45
N GLN A 81 14.74 -3.13 -20.21
CA GLN A 81 14.41 -3.26 -21.62
C GLN A 81 13.03 -3.93 -21.83
N ARG A 82 12.06 -3.20 -22.39
CA ARG A 82 10.74 -3.71 -22.82
C ARG A 82 9.94 -4.43 -21.73
N ASP A 83 9.87 -3.83 -20.55
CA ASP A 83 9.04 -4.35 -19.46
C ASP A 83 7.64 -3.69 -19.43
N VAL A 84 6.67 -4.38 -18.83
CA VAL A 84 5.29 -3.90 -18.69
C VAL A 84 5.11 -3.27 -17.32
N PHE A 85 4.65 -2.02 -17.27
CA PHE A 85 4.35 -1.38 -16.01
C PHE A 85 3.02 -1.85 -15.43
N GLN A 86 3.08 -2.70 -14.41
CA GLN A 86 1.90 -3.20 -13.68
C GLN A 86 1.65 -2.42 -12.38
N GLN A 87 0.40 -2.02 -12.17
CA GLN A 87 -0.10 -1.40 -10.93
C GLN A 87 -1.58 -1.77 -10.71
N ASP A 88 -2.12 -1.53 -9.52
CA ASP A 88 -3.55 -1.74 -9.23
C ASP A 88 -4.42 -0.57 -9.75
N ASN A 89 -5.75 -0.75 -9.72
CA ASN A 89 -6.71 0.23 -10.21
C ASN A 89 -7.07 1.31 -9.17
N ALA A 90 -6.15 1.66 -8.26
CA ALA A 90 -6.40 2.73 -7.29
C ALA A 90 -6.71 4.05 -8.02
N ARG A 91 -7.60 4.88 -7.44
CA ARG A 91 -8.07 6.12 -8.09
C ARG A 91 -6.93 7.05 -8.59
N PRO A 92 -5.82 7.25 -7.85
CA PRO A 92 -4.69 8.03 -8.36
C PRO A 92 -4.03 7.41 -9.60
N HIS A 93 -3.97 6.08 -9.69
CA HIS A 93 -3.26 5.36 -10.75
C HIS A 93 -3.97 5.42 -12.10
N ILE A 94 -5.31 5.38 -12.06
CA ILE A 94 -6.15 5.44 -13.27
C ILE A 94 -6.57 6.87 -13.64
N ALA A 95 -6.16 7.88 -12.87
CA ALA A 95 -6.53 9.27 -13.13
C ALA A 95 -5.97 9.73 -14.49
N VAL A 96 -6.75 10.54 -15.22
CA VAL A 96 -6.38 11.10 -16.53
C VAL A 96 -4.99 11.77 -16.49
N LEU A 97 -4.70 12.52 -15.42
CA LEU A 97 -3.39 13.13 -15.21
C LEU A 97 -2.25 12.10 -15.16
N THR A 98 -2.47 10.96 -14.51
CA THR A 98 -1.47 9.89 -14.41
C THR A 98 -1.31 9.18 -15.74
N GLN A 99 -2.40 8.93 -16.46
CA GLN A 99 -2.36 8.36 -17.80
C GLN A 99 -1.55 9.25 -18.76
N HIS A 100 -1.78 10.57 -18.74
CA HIS A 100 -0.99 11.51 -19.54
C HIS A 100 0.50 11.51 -19.17
N ALA A 101 0.83 11.40 -17.89
CA ALA A 101 2.24 11.31 -17.48
C ALA A 101 2.92 10.03 -18.00
N LEU A 102 2.17 8.92 -18.08
CA LEU A 102 2.67 7.62 -18.58
C LEU A 102 2.76 7.57 -20.11
N GLN A 103 1.91 8.30 -20.84
CA GLN A 103 1.96 8.42 -22.30
C GLN A 103 3.25 9.04 -22.84
N SER A 104 4.07 9.67 -21.98
CA SER A 104 5.38 10.20 -22.37
C SER A 104 6.41 9.12 -22.74
N ILE A 105 6.11 7.87 -22.43
CA ILE A 105 6.88 6.71 -22.88
C ILE A 105 5.91 5.89 -23.74
N ASP A 106 6.39 5.40 -24.88
CA ASP A 106 5.70 4.49 -25.81
C ASP A 106 5.39 3.13 -25.13
N MET A 107 4.60 3.16 -24.05
CA MET A 107 4.26 2.03 -23.19
C MET A 107 2.88 1.45 -23.49
N LEU A 108 2.19 1.95 -24.50
CA LEU A 108 0.93 1.38 -24.95
C LEU A 108 1.16 0.69 -26.30
N PRO A 109 0.66 -0.54 -26.50
CA PRO A 109 0.60 -1.14 -27.83
C PRO A 109 -0.34 -0.35 -28.76
#